data_AF-A0AAU1BHS1-F1
#
_entry.id   AF-A0AAU1BHS1-F1
#
_cell.length_a   1.000
_cell.length_b   1.000
_cell.length_c   1.000
_cell.angle_alpha   90.00
_cell.angle_beta   90.00
_cell.angle_gamma   90.00
#
_symmetry.space_group_name_H-M   'P 1'
#
loop_
_entity.id
_entity.type
_entity.pdbx_description
1 polymer ?
#
loop_
_entity_poly.entity_id
_entity_poly.type
_entity_poly.pdbx_seq_one_letter_code
_entity_poly.pdbx_strand_id
1 'polypeptide(L)' 'MEHEGGRSARKHLVPPPEIESLAELNERPAAIDVAEGARHVYGRPTSIGFHFEQERPFLRPLPADSYECGSGRVTIT' A
#
# COMPACT_ATOMS: atom_id res chain seq x y z
N MET A 1 -0.71 -6.27 -15.98
CA MET A 1 0.66 -6.12 -15.42
C MET A 1 0.52 -5.98 -13.92
N GLU A 2 0.17 -7.06 -13.25
CA GLU A 2 0.00 -7.17 -11.80
C GLU A 2 1.34 -7.44 -11.09
N HIS A 3 2.18 -6.41 -10.93
CA HIS A 3 3.49 -6.59 -10.27
C HIS A 3 3.92 -5.47 -9.31
N GLU A 4 3.13 -4.41 -9.12
CA GLU A 4 3.52 -3.28 -8.27
C GLU A 4 3.55 -3.68 -6.78
N GLY A 5 2.59 -4.45 -6.29
CA GLY A 5 2.60 -4.92 -4.90
C GLY A 5 3.86 -5.72 -4.54
N GLY A 6 4.26 -6.65 -5.40
CA GLY A 6 5.49 -7.43 -5.22
C GLY A 6 6.77 -6.59 -5.33
N ARG A 7 6.79 -5.58 -6.22
CA ARG A 7 7.91 -4.62 -6.30
C ARG A 7 8.00 -3.78 -5.02
N SER A 8 6.88 -3.22 -4.56
CA SER A 8 6.81 -2.39 -3.37
C SER A 8 7.31 -3.14 -2.14
N ALA A 9 6.83 -4.37 -1.94
CA ALA A 9 7.29 -5.22 -0.84
C ALA A 9 8.81 -5.45 -0.88
N ARG A 10 9.38 -5.81 -2.04
CA ARG A 10 10.84 -5.99 -2.18
C ARG A 10 11.65 -4.71 -1.97
N LYS A 11 11.09 -3.54 -2.32
CA LYS A 11 11.76 -2.25 -2.18
C LYS A 11 11.73 -1.72 -0.76
N HIS A 12 10.66 -1.99 -0.02
CA HIS A 12 10.38 -1.29 1.25
C HIS A 12 10.29 -2.19 2.47
N LEU A 13 9.99 -3.47 2.29
CA LEU A 13 9.71 -4.42 3.37
C LEU A 13 10.62 -5.66 3.31
N VAL A 14 11.67 -5.62 2.48
CA VAL A 14 12.69 -6.68 2.37
C VAL A 14 14.09 -6.07 2.54
N PRO A 15 14.90 -6.55 3.51
CA PRO A 15 14.54 -7.55 4.52
C PRO A 15 13.38 -7.05 5.43
N PRO A 16 12.63 -7.96 6.08
CA PRO A 16 11.55 -7.59 6.98
C PRO A 16 12.01 -6.53 7.99
N PRO A 17 11.23 -5.46 8.20
CA PRO A 17 11.62 -4.42 9.12
C PRO A 17 11.61 -4.91 10.57
N GLU A 18 12.58 -4.46 11.37
CA GLU A 18 12.48 -4.52 12.82
C GLU A 18 11.40 -3.51 13.27
N ILE A 19 10.42 -4.03 14.02
CA ILE A 19 9.22 -3.33 14.49
C ILE A 19 8.87 -3.85 15.88
N GLU A 20 8.30 -3.00 16.73
CA GLU A 20 7.89 -3.38 18.08
C GLU A 20 6.41 -3.79 18.15
N SER A 21 5.63 -3.48 17.11
CA SER A 21 4.21 -3.82 17.06
C SER A 21 3.64 -3.95 15.65
N LEU A 22 2.53 -4.67 15.53
CA LEU A 22 1.76 -4.73 14.28
C LEU A 22 1.15 -3.37 13.91
N ALA A 23 0.84 -2.52 14.90
CA ALA A 23 0.35 -1.18 14.65
C ALA A 23 1.40 -0.34 13.91
N GLU A 24 2.65 -0.38 14.36
CA GLU A 24 3.78 0.26 13.69
C GLU A 24 3.96 -0.29 12.26
N LEU A 25 3.83 -1.60 12.08
CA LEU A 25 3.88 -2.20 10.74
C LEU A 25 2.77 -1.65 9.84
N ASN A 26 1.54 -1.48 10.34
CA ASN A 26 0.42 -1.00 9.53
C ASN A 26 0.60 0.46 9.08
N GLU A 27 1.30 1.29 9.86
CA GLU A 27 1.59 2.68 9.50
C GLU A 27 2.61 2.79 8.36
N ARG A 28 3.56 1.85 8.26
CA ARG A 28 4.63 1.91 7.24
C ARG A 28 4.11 1.83 5.79
N PRO A 29 3.27 0.85 5.38
CA PRO A 29 2.66 0.81 4.05
C PRO A 29 1.88 2.08 3.72
N ALA A 30 1.12 2.63 4.68
CA ALA A 30 0.38 3.87 4.45
C ALA A 30 1.32 5.04 4.08
N ALA A 31 2.44 5.17 4.80
CA ALA A 31 3.46 6.17 4.47
C ALA A 31 4.14 5.91 3.11
N ILE A 32 4.42 4.64 2.79
CA ILE A 32 5.00 4.23 1.50
C ILE A 32 4.06 4.60 0.35
N ASP A 33 2.76 4.32 0.47
CA ASP A 33 1.77 4.61 -0.56
C ASP A 33 1.69 6.11 -0.86
N VAL A 34 1.70 6.94 0.19
CA VAL A 34 1.76 8.41 0.03
C VAL A 34 3.02 8.84 -0.72
N ALA A 35 4.19 8.28 -0.36
CA ALA A 35 5.44 8.62 -1.01
C ALA A 35 5.51 8.14 -2.48
N GLU A 36 5.01 6.94 -2.77
CA GLU A 36 4.97 6.37 -4.12
C GLU A 36 4.02 7.17 -5.04
N GLY A 37 3.02 7.88 -4.48
CA GLY A 37 2.19 8.82 -5.24
C GLY A 37 2.98 9.90 -5.98
N ALA A 38 4.15 10.31 -5.46
CA ALA A 38 5.02 11.28 -6.12
C ALA A 38 5.91 10.66 -7.21
N ARG A 39 6.02 9.34 -7.27
CA ARG A 39 6.90 8.64 -8.22
C ARG A 39 6.40 8.78 -9.65
N HIS A 40 7.33 9.00 -10.56
CA HIS A 40 7.10 8.92 -11.99
C HIS A 40 7.56 7.55 -12.49
N VAL A 41 6.70 6.85 -13.23
CA VAL A 41 7.06 5.60 -13.90
C VAL A 41 7.88 5.95 -15.15
N TYR A 42 8.94 5.18 -15.43
CA TYR A 42 9.77 5.40 -16.61
C TYR A 42 8.92 5.47 -17.88
N GLY A 43 9.16 6.51 -18.69
CA GLY A 43 8.39 6.77 -19.91
C GLY A 43 7.00 7.39 -19.69
N ARG A 44 6.65 7.79 -18.45
CA ARG A 44 5.43 8.54 -18.16
C ARG A 44 5.76 9.98 -17.76
N PRO A 45 5.07 10.99 -18.32
CA PRO A 45 5.31 12.41 -18.01
C PRO A 45 4.68 12.85 -16.67
N THR A 46 3.91 11.99 -16.04
CA THR A 46 3.05 12.30 -14.89
C THR A 46 3.28 11.29 -13.76
N SER A 47 3.04 11.73 -12.52
CA SER A 47 3.21 10.86 -11.35
C SER A 47 2.10 9.82 -11.24
N ILE A 48 2.35 8.80 -10.43
CA ILE A 48 1.34 7.78 -10.07
C ILE A 48 0.12 8.45 -9.44
N GLY A 49 0.33 9.36 -8.48
CA GLY A 49 -0.74 10.07 -7.79
C GLY A 49 -1.58 10.95 -8.71
N PHE A 50 -0.97 11.57 -9.73
CA PHE A 50 -1.70 12.35 -10.72
C PHE A 50 -2.64 11.48 -11.57
N HIS A 51 -2.20 10.28 -11.96
CA HIS A 51 -3.06 9.33 -12.66
C HIS A 51 -4.16 8.78 -11.74
N PHE A 52 -3.82 8.42 -10.51
CA PHE A 52 -4.80 7.94 -9.53
C PHE A 52 -5.92 8.94 -9.31
N GLU A 53 -5.61 10.24 -9.19
CA GLU A 53 -6.64 11.27 -8.99
C GLU A 53 -7.62 11.36 -10.18
N GLN A 54 -7.15 11.11 -11.41
CA GLN A 54 -8.02 11.04 -12.60
C GLN A 54 -8.88 9.78 -12.61
N GLU A 55 -8.37 8.67 -12.11
CA GLU A 55 -9.09 7.38 -12.08
C GLU A 55 -10.08 7.30 -10.90
N ARG A 56 -9.80 8.01 -9.80
CA ARG A 56 -10.55 7.95 -8.54
C ARG A 56 -12.06 8.16 -8.69
N PRO A 57 -12.57 9.12 -9.50
CA PRO A 57 -14.01 9.31 -9.71
C PRO A 57 -14.72 8.11 -10.37
N PHE A 58 -13.98 7.23 -11.03
CA PHE A 58 -14.52 6.05 -11.73
C PHE A 58 -14.46 4.78 -10.87
N LEU A 59 -13.88 4.84 -9.67
CA LEU A 59 -13.83 3.72 -8.74
C LEU A 59 -15.22 3.46 -8.13
N ARG A 60 -15.52 2.19 -7.88
CA ARG A 60 -16.71 1.81 -7.11
C ARG A 60 -16.55 2.30 -5.66
N PRO A 61 -17.65 2.67 -4.99
CA PRO A 61 -17.61 2.96 -3.57
C PRO A 61 -17.13 1.73 -2.79
N LEU A 62 -16.59 1.97 -1.59
CA LEU A 62 -16.28 0.88 -0.67
C LEU A 62 -17.56 0.08 -0.36
N PRO A 63 -17.47 -1.25 -0.17
CA PRO A 63 -18.59 -2.04 0.33
C PRO A 63 -19.15 -1.43 1.61
N ALA A 64 -20.48 -1.44 1.76
CA ALA A 64 -21.15 -0.93 2.95
C ALA A 64 -20.90 -1.81 4.18
N ASP A 65 -20.68 -3.10 3.95
CA ASP A 65 -20.41 -4.07 5.00
C ASP A 65 -18.92 -4.11 5.35
N SER A 66 -18.62 -4.19 6.64
CA SER A 66 -17.27 -4.40 7.13
C SER A 66 -16.75 -5.77 6.71
N TYR A 67 -15.45 -5.87 6.46
CA TYR A 67 -14.80 -7.16 6.30
C TYR A 67 -14.57 -7.81 7.67
N GLU A 68 -14.96 -9.09 7.82
CA GLU A 68 -14.66 -9.87 9.01
C GLU A 68 -13.15 -10.14 9.07
N CYS A 69 -12.43 -9.31 9.80
CA CYS A 69 -11.02 -9.55 10.10
C CYS A 69 -10.94 -10.56 11.25
N GLY A 70 -10.26 -11.69 11.04
CA GLY A 70 -10.08 -12.69 12.08
C GLY A 70 -9.40 -12.08 13.30
N SER A 71 -10.08 -12.06 14.45
CA SER A 71 -9.56 -11.51 15.71
C SER A 71 -8.51 -12.41 16.39
N GLY A 72 -7.87 -13.28 15.62
CA GLY A 72 -6.88 -14.23 16.12
C GLY A 72 -5.64 -13.50 16.62
N ARG A 73 -5.18 -13.86 17.82
CA ARG A 73 -3.91 -13.34 18.37
C ARG A 73 -2.76 -13.89 17.54
N VAL A 74 -2.19 -13.08 16.66
CA VAL A 74 -0.96 -13.40 15.95
C VAL A 74 0.21 -13.14 16.90
N THR A 75 0.90 -14.20 17.33
CA THR A 75 2.15 -14.08 18.10
C THR A 75 3.30 -14.13 17.11
N ILE A 76 4.04 -13.03 17.01
CA ILE A 76 5.27 -12.97 16.23
C ILE A 76 6.40 -13.35 17.20
N THR A 77 7.03 -14.49 16.97
CA THR A 77 8.17 -15.00 17.77
C THR A 77 9.48 -14.68 17.08
#